data_AF-A0AAX4FT71-F1
#
_entry.id   AF-A0AAX4FT71-F1
#
_cell.length_a   1.000
_cell.length_b   1.000
_cell.length_c   1.000
_cell.angle_alpha   90.00
_cell.angle_beta   90.00
_cell.angle_gamma   90.00
#
_symmetry.space_group_name_H-M   'P 1'
#
loop_
_entity.id
_entity.type
_entity.pdbx_description
1 polymer ?
#
loop_
_entity_poly.entity_id
_entity_poly.type
_entity_poly.pdbx_seq_one_letter_code
_entity_poly.pdbx_strand_id
1 'polypeptide(L)' 'MERQFEIIGEALNQLLRREPDLKGKISDASLIIAFRNRLIHGYATVSDEVVWGVVEGYLPVLSGEVRDLLGEE' A
#
# COMPACT_ATOMS: atom_id res chain seq x y z
N MET A 1 -5.35 5.79 11.84
CA MET A 1 -4.22 5.53 10.93
C MET A 1 -4.34 4.15 10.31
N GLU A 2 -4.44 3.07 11.09
CA GLU A 2 -4.64 1.68 10.59
C GLU A 2 -5.70 1.53 9.50
N ARG A 3 -6.90 2.08 9.72
CA ARG A 3 -8.01 2.00 8.76
C ARG A 3 -7.68 2.60 7.38
N GLN A 4 -6.81 3.61 7.30
CA GLN A 4 -6.42 4.18 6.00
C GLN A 4 -5.53 3.20 5.22
N PHE A 5 -4.62 2.49 5.90
CA PHE A 5 -3.80 1.45 5.27
C PHE A 5 -4.61 0.24 4.86
N GLU A 6 -5.63 -0.13 5.64
CA GLU A 6 -6.57 -1.16 5.23
C GLU A 6 -7.26 -0.83 3.91
N ILE A 7 -7.72 0.42 3.77
CA ILE A 7 -8.35 0.92 2.55
C ILE A 7 -7.37 0.92 1.37
N ILE A 8 -6.15 1.46 1.57
CA ILE A 8 -5.13 1.52 0.51
C ILE A 8 -4.75 0.11 0.05
N GLY A 9 -4.46 -0.80 0.98
CA GLY A 9 -4.10 -2.18 0.66
C GLY A 9 -5.23 -2.94 -0.04
N GLU A 10 -6.48 -2.73 0.38
CA GLU A 10 -7.65 -3.36 -0.27
C GLU A 10 -7.90 -2.78 -1.66
N ALA A 11 -7.78 -1.47 -1.83
CA ALA A 11 -7.92 -0.81 -3.13
C ALA A 11 -6.84 -1.30 -4.11
N LEU A 12 -5.59 -1.39 -3.65
CA LEU A 12 -4.48 -1.88 -4.45
C LEU A 12 -4.65 -3.37 -4.83
N ASN A 13 -5.11 -4.19 -3.90
CA ASN A 13 -5.43 -5.59 -4.16
C ASN A 13 -6.54 -5.73 -5.22
N GLN A 14 -7.60 -4.92 -5.13
CA GLN A 14 -8.67 -4.91 -6.12
C GLN A 14 -8.18 -4.42 -7.49
N LEU A 15 -7.36 -3.37 -7.54
CA LEU A 15 -6.77 -2.84 -8.76
C LEU A 15 -5.98 -3.94 -9.48
N LEU A 16 -5.05 -4.60 -8.79
CA LEU A 16 -4.21 -5.64 -9.41
C LEU A 16 -4.97 -6.90 -9.80
N ARG A 17 -6.13 -7.16 -9.19
CA ARG A 17 -7.02 -8.26 -9.62
C ARG A 17 -7.77 -7.91 -10.90
N ARG A 18 -8.10 -6.65 -11.12
CA ARG A 18 -8.81 -6.17 -12.32
C ARG A 18 -7.85 -5.92 -13.48
N GLU A 19 -6.69 -5.35 -13.18
CA GLU A 19 -5.67 -4.94 -14.14
C GLU A 19 -4.30 -5.52 -13.74
N PRO A 20 -4.05 -6.82 -13.96
CA PRO A 20 -2.81 -7.48 -13.54
C PRO A 20 -1.55 -6.87 -14.17
N ASP A 21 -1.67 -6.29 -15.37
CA ASP A 21 -0.58 -5.64 -16.10
C ASP A 21 -0.02 -4.41 -15.37
N LEU A 22 -0.83 -3.78 -14.50
CA LEU A 22 -0.38 -2.66 -13.67
C LEU A 22 0.55 -3.09 -12.53
N LYS A 23 0.66 -4.40 -12.24
CA LYS A 23 1.56 -4.90 -11.19
C LYS A 23 3.02 -4.53 -11.44
N GLY A 24 3.43 -4.41 -12.71
CA GLY A 24 4.78 -3.97 -13.08
C GLY A 24 5.00 -2.45 -13.03
N LYS A 25 3.93 -1.67 -12.81
CA LYS A 25 3.97 -0.19 -12.77
C LYS A 25 3.80 0.39 -11.37
N ILE A 26 3.41 -0.43 -10.40
CA ILE A 26 3.28 -0.04 -9.00
C ILE A 26 4.31 -0.82 -8.21
N SER A 27 5.35 -0.12 -7.77
CA SER A 27 6.43 -0.69 -6.98
C SER A 27 5.88 -1.16 -5.63
N ASP A 28 6.44 -2.25 -5.12
CA ASP A 28 6.14 -2.77 -3.78
C ASP A 28 4.66 -3.08 -3.49
N ALA A 29 3.80 -3.15 -4.52
CA ALA A 29 2.37 -3.36 -4.34
C ALA A 29 2.04 -4.63 -3.55
N SER A 30 2.82 -5.70 -3.76
CA SER A 30 2.66 -6.94 -3.01
C SER A 30 3.08 -6.80 -1.54
N LEU A 31 4.08 -5.97 -1.25
CA LEU A 31 4.50 -5.66 0.12
C LEU A 31 3.46 -4.81 0.85
N ILE A 32 2.86 -3.82 0.19
CA ILE A 32 1.79 -2.98 0.74
C ILE A 32 0.56 -3.83 1.09
N ILE A 33 0.16 -4.74 0.20
CA ILE A 33 -0.95 -5.68 0.46
C ILE A 33 -0.61 -6.63 1.62
N ALA A 34 0.61 -7.18 1.66
CA ALA A 34 1.06 -8.05 2.74
C ALA A 34 1.13 -7.32 4.09
N PHE A 35 1.57 -6.07 4.08
CA PHE A 35 1.62 -5.20 5.26
C PHE A 35 0.23 -4.96 5.83
N ARG A 36 -0.76 -4.71 4.97
CA ARG A 36 -2.17 -4.61 5.38
C ARG A 36 -2.65 -5.87 6.11
N ASN A 37 -2.32 -7.06 5.60
CA ASN A 37 -2.67 -8.31 6.28
C ASN A 37 -1.97 -8.44 7.63
N ARG A 38 -0.71 -7.97 7.73
CA ARG A 38 0.04 -7.99 8.98
C ARG A 38 -0.51 -7.01 10.01
N LEU A 39 -0.97 -5.83 9.62
CA LEU A 39 -1.61 -4.87 10.53
C LEU A 39 -2.88 -5.46 11.14
N ILE A 40 -3.74 -6.09 10.34
CA ILE A 40 -5.00 -6.70 10.82
C ILE A 40 -4.76 -7.84 11.82
N HIS A 41 -3.71 -8.65 11.61
CA HIS A 41 -3.46 -9.85 12.42
C HIS A 41 -2.40 -9.69 13.51
N GLY A 42 -1.54 -8.67 13.42
CA GLY A 42 -0.31 -8.57 14.21
C GLY A 42 -0.18 -7.31 15.07
N TYR A 43 -1.19 -6.42 15.06
CA TYR A 43 -1.12 -5.10 15.69
C TYR A 43 -0.69 -5.14 17.16
N ALA A 44 -1.09 -6.18 17.91
CA ALA A 44 -0.72 -6.33 19.32
C ALA A 44 0.81 -6.47 19.57
N THR A 45 1.62 -6.69 18.53
CA THR A 45 3.06 -7.00 18.64
C THR A 45 3.96 -6.08 17.81
N VAL A 46 3.41 -5.17 17.01
CA VAL A 46 4.18 -4.27 16.15
C VAL A 46 4.10 -2.85 16.71
N SER A 47 5.26 -2.21 16.89
CA SER A 47 5.32 -0.81 17.35
C SER A 47 4.82 0.14 16.27
N ASP A 48 4.03 1.13 16.68
CA ASP A 48 3.56 2.23 15.83
C ASP A 48 4.71 2.94 15.09
N GLU A 49 5.90 3.01 15.70
CA GLU A 49 7.10 3.59 15.09
C GLU A 49 7.57 2.81 13.86
N VAL A 50 7.52 1.48 13.92
CA VAL A 50 7.87 0.61 12.79
C VAL A 50 6.82 0.74 11.69
N VAL A 51 5.55 0.82 12.07
CA VAL A 51 4.45 1.08 11.13
C VAL A 51 4.68 2.42 10.44
N TRP A 52 4.99 3.47 11.18
CA TRP A 52 5.21 4.81 10.65
C TRP A 52 6.39 4.88 9.67
N GLY A 53 7.54 4.28 10.01
CA GLY A 53 8.71 4.29 9.13
C GLY A 53 8.47 3.55 7.80
N VAL A 54 7.71 2.45 7.83
CA VAL A 54 7.25 1.75 6.62
C VAL A 54 6.37 2.68 5.79
N VAL A 55 5.38 3.30 6.43
CA VAL A 55 4.41 4.18 5.79
C VAL A 55 5.06 5.37 5.08
N GLU A 56 5.98 6.06 5.75
CA GLU A 56 6.69 7.20 5.17
C GLU A 56 7.56 6.80 3.98
N GLY A 57 8.05 5.56 3.93
CA GLY A 57 8.80 5.03 2.80
C GLY A 57 7.93 4.72 1.57
N TYR A 58 6.81 4.02 1.76
CA TYR A 58 6.01 3.51 0.63
C TYR A 58 4.94 4.48 0.13
N LEU A 59 4.33 5.31 0.99
CA LEU A 59 3.21 6.16 0.57
C LEU A 59 3.58 7.24 -0.47
N PRO A 60 4.72 7.95 -0.35
CA PRO A 60 5.10 8.95 -1.34
C PRO A 60 5.32 8.33 -2.72
N VAL A 61 5.96 7.15 -2.76
CA VAL A 61 6.22 6.41 -4.00
C VAL A 61 4.90 5.96 -4.63
N LEU A 62 4.04 5.28 -3.85
CA LEU A 62 2.73 4.83 -4.33
C LEU A 62 1.88 6.00 -4.84
N SER A 63 1.89 7.13 -4.13
CA SER A 63 1.14 8.32 -4.55
C SER A 63 1.66 8.89 -5.86
N GLY A 64 2.97 8.89 -6.10
CA GLY A 64 3.56 9.31 -7.37
C GLY A 64 3.17 8.38 -8.50
N GLU A 65 3.32 7.07 -8.32
CA GLU A 65 2.97 6.08 -9.33
C GLU A 65 1.47 6.11 -9.70
N VAL A 66 0.59 6.30 -8.71
CA VAL A 66 -0.85 6.45 -8.97
C VAL A 66 -1.14 7.73 -9.76
N ARG A 67 -0.50 8.84 -9.42
CA ARG A 67 -0.63 10.11 -10.15
C ARG A 67 -0.16 9.98 -11.60
N ASP A 68 1.00 9.37 -11.81
CA ASP A 68 1.54 9.08 -13.14
C ASP A 68 0.57 8.21 -13.96
N LEU A 69 -0.06 7.21 -13.34
CA LEU A 69 -1.06 6.36 -13.99
C LEU A 69 -2.36 7.11 -14.32
N LEU A 70 -2.73 8.11 -13.53
CA LEU A 70 -3.90 8.96 -13.76
C LEU A 70 -3.62 10.12 -14.73
N GLY A 71 -2.35 10.40 -15.01
CA GLY A 71 -1.93 11.58 -15.78
C GLY A 71 -2.15 12.88 -15.02
N GLU A 72 -2.10 12.83 -13.68
CA GLU A 72 -2.20 13.98 -12.79
C GLU A 72 -0.78 14.43 -12.40
N GLU A 73 -0.35 15.61 -12.87
CA GLU A 73 0.92 16.26 -12.45
C GLU A 73 0.80 16.91 -11.07
#